data_AF-A0A3D5AXP0-F1
#
_entry.id   AF-A0A3D5AXP0-F1
#
_cell.length_a   1.000
_cell.length_b   1.000
_cell.length_c   1.000
_cell.angle_alpha   90.00
_cell.angle_beta   90.00
_cell.angle_gamma   90.00
#
_symmetry.space_group_name_H-M   'P 1'
#
loop_
_entity.id
_entity.type
_entity.pdbx_description
1 polymer ?
#
loop_
_entity_poly.entity_id
_entity_poly.type
_entity_poly.pdbx_seq_one_letter_code
_entity_poly.pdbx_strand_id
1 'polypeptide(L)'
;AHLMNPRDVVPESVMPGYPWLARNELKTNLIQKKMTVLRTLGHPYSDEEIKAAPEEIKGKTEMDAMVAYLQSLGTALKSTR
;
A
#
# COMPACT_ATOMS: atom_id res chain seq x y z
N ALA A 1 2.26 7.23 13.56
CA ALA A 1 1.56 7.59 14.80
C ALA A 1 0.15 6.97 14.83
N HIS A 2 -0.79 7.41 13.99
CA HIS A 2 -2.20 6.97 14.09
C HIS A 2 -2.42 5.44 13.92
N LEU A 3 -1.86 4.79 12.89
CA LEU A 3 -2.06 3.33 12.71
C LEU A 3 -1.41 2.48 13.82
N MET A 4 -0.44 3.00 14.56
CA MET A 4 0.16 2.29 15.71
C MET A 4 -0.80 2.30 16.89
N ASN A 5 -1.31 3.48 17.22
CA ASN A 5 -2.34 3.69 18.23
C ASN A 5 -3.14 4.95 17.88
N PRO A 6 -4.38 4.81 17.37
CA PRO A 6 -5.20 5.94 16.95
C PRO A 6 -5.49 6.95 18.07
N ARG A 7 -5.61 6.46 19.30
CA ARG A 7 -5.98 7.24 20.49
C ARG A 7 -4.89 8.22 20.92
N ASP A 8 -3.64 8.00 20.51
CA ASP A 8 -2.53 8.92 20.79
C ASP A 8 -2.58 10.20 19.95
N VAL A 9 -3.30 10.17 18.81
CA VAL A 9 -3.44 11.33 17.91
C VAL A 9 -4.86 11.89 17.97
N VAL A 10 -5.86 11.02 18.13
CA VAL A 10 -7.28 11.37 18.26
C VAL A 10 -7.85 10.61 19.44
N PRO A 11 -7.95 11.21 20.64
CA PRO A 11 -8.33 10.53 21.88
C PRO A 11 -9.64 9.73 21.81
N GLU A 12 -10.64 10.28 21.12
CA GLU A 12 -11.98 9.68 20.95
C GLU A 12 -12.05 8.65 19.81
N SER A 13 -10.92 8.31 19.18
CA SER A 13 -10.91 7.38 18.04
C SER A 13 -11.35 5.98 18.46
N VAL A 14 -12.41 5.49 17.80
CA VAL A 14 -12.87 4.10 17.93
C VAL A 14 -12.09 3.13 17.04
N MET A 15 -11.22 3.64 16.16
CA MET A 15 -10.43 2.82 15.26
C MET A 15 -9.52 1.86 16.06
N PRO A 16 -9.42 0.58 15.66
CA PRO A 16 -8.44 -0.33 16.24
C PRO A 16 -7.01 0.13 15.95
N GLY A 17 -6.07 -0.17 16.84
CA GLY A 17 -4.64 -0.06 16.53
C GLY A 17 -4.18 -1.22 15.65
N TYR A 18 -3.30 -0.93 14.69
CA TYR A 18 -2.71 -1.89 13.75
C TYR A 18 -1.17 -1.95 13.85
N PRO A 19 -0.57 -2.09 15.05
CA PRO A 19 0.88 -1.99 15.23
C PRO A 19 1.67 -3.14 14.60
N TRP A 20 1.04 -4.28 14.28
CA TRP A 20 1.70 -5.39 13.60
C TRP A 20 2.13 -5.03 12.18
N LEU A 21 1.47 -4.08 11.53
CA LEU A 21 1.85 -3.65 10.18
C LEU A 21 3.28 -3.12 10.12
N ALA A 22 3.79 -2.54 11.21
CA ALA A 22 5.15 -2.03 11.30
C ALA A 22 6.20 -3.13 11.54
N ARG A 23 5.77 -4.32 11.96
CA ARG A 23 6.66 -5.47 12.26
C ARG A 23 6.64 -6.52 11.15
N ASN A 24 5.52 -6.63 10.44
CA ASN A 24 5.36 -7.58 9.36
C ASN A 24 6.11 -7.09 8.12
N GLU A 25 7.02 -7.92 7.62
CA GLU A 25 7.61 -7.73 6.30
C GLU A 25 6.57 -7.94 5.20
N LEU A 26 6.61 -7.09 4.18
CA LEU A 26 5.71 -7.18 3.05
C LEU A 26 6.04 -8.41 2.19
N LYS A 27 5.06 -9.29 2.01
CA LYS A 27 5.20 -10.47 1.15
C LYS A 27 5.24 -10.07 -0.33
N THR A 28 6.36 -10.37 -0.98
CA THR A 28 6.60 -9.98 -2.38
C THR A 28 6.23 -11.06 -3.40
N ASN A 29 6.06 -12.31 -2.95
CA ASN A 29 5.89 -13.49 -3.82
C ASN A 29 4.65 -13.47 -4.74
N LEU A 30 3.64 -12.65 -4.45
CA LEU A 30 2.41 -12.58 -5.24
C LEU A 30 2.25 -11.28 -6.03
N ILE A 31 3.17 -10.31 -5.92
CA ILE A 31 2.95 -8.98 -6.51
C ILE A 31 2.81 -9.04 -8.03
N GLN A 32 3.71 -9.76 -8.71
CA GLN A 32 3.68 -9.89 -10.16
C GLN A 32 2.38 -10.58 -10.61
N LYS A 33 1.99 -11.67 -9.93
CA LYS A 33 0.73 -12.37 -10.22
C LYS A 33 -0.49 -11.45 -10.07
N LYS A 34 -0.53 -10.63 -9.01
CA LYS A 34 -1.61 -9.66 -8.80
C LYS A 34 -1.68 -8.63 -9.93
N MET A 35 -0.53 -8.06 -10.31
CA MET A 35 -0.47 -7.08 -11.40
C MET A 35 -0.85 -7.69 -12.75
N THR A 36 -0.41 -8.91 -13.06
CA THR A 36 -0.84 -9.63 -14.27
C THR A 36 -2.34 -9.86 -14.29
N VAL A 37 -2.95 -10.27 -13.16
CA VAL A 37 -4.40 -10.44 -13.08
C VAL A 37 -5.13 -9.12 -13.24
N LEU A 38 -4.68 -8.04 -12.60
CA LEU A 38 -5.25 -6.70 -12.78
C LEU A 38 -5.15 -6.23 -14.23
N ARG A 39 -4.05 -6.56 -14.92
CA ARG A 39 -3.90 -6.30 -16.35
C ARG A 39 -4.92 -7.06 -17.18
N THR A 40 -5.15 -8.33 -16.89
CA THR A 40 -6.23 -9.11 -17.52
C THR A 40 -7.62 -8.48 -17.29
N LEU A 41 -7.81 -7.80 -16.15
CA LEU A 41 -9.03 -7.08 -15.81
C LEU A 41 -9.08 -5.63 -16.36
N GLY A 42 -8.11 -5.22 -17.16
CA GLY A 42 -8.09 -3.92 -17.86
C GLY A 42 -7.23 -2.84 -17.24
N HIS A 43 -6.48 -3.12 -16.16
CA HIS A 43 -5.50 -2.17 -15.65
C HIS A 43 -4.30 -2.04 -16.63
N PRO A 44 -3.82 -0.83 -16.97
CA PRO A 44 -2.82 -0.64 -18.02
C PRO A 44 -1.37 -0.90 -17.55
N TYR A 45 -1.12 -1.97 -16.79
CA TYR A 45 0.24 -2.29 -16.34
C TYR A 45 1.15 -2.73 -17.50
N SER A 46 2.36 -2.17 -17.58
CA SER A 46 3.40 -2.56 -18.53
C SER A 46 4.16 -3.82 -18.06
N ASP A 47 4.88 -4.48 -18.97
CA ASP A 47 5.73 -5.62 -18.61
C ASP A 47 6.90 -5.18 -17.72
N GLU A 48 7.42 -3.96 -17.93
CA GLU A 48 8.48 -3.35 -17.12
C GLU A 48 8.02 -3.14 -15.68
N GLU A 49 6.82 -2.59 -15.47
CA GLU A 49 6.24 -2.38 -14.14
C GLU A 49 6.07 -3.73 -13.41
N ILE A 50 5.51 -4.74 -14.08
CA ILE A 50 5.34 -6.08 -13.51
C ILE A 50 6.70 -6.70 -13.15
N LYS A 51 7.71 -6.52 -14.00
CA LYS A 51 9.07 -7.05 -13.76
C LYS A 51 9.78 -6.35 -12.61
N ALA A 52 9.63 -5.04 -12.47
CA ALA A 52 10.29 -4.24 -11.43
C ALA A 52 9.65 -4.40 -10.04
N ALA A 53 8.35 -4.70 -9.98
CA ALA A 53 7.57 -4.67 -8.75
C ALA A 53 8.16 -5.41 -7.54
N PRO A 54 8.75 -6.63 -7.64
CA PRO A 54 9.32 -7.31 -6.48
C PRO A 54 10.47 -6.55 -5.82
N GLU A 55 11.31 -5.88 -6.61
CA GLU A 55 12.45 -5.12 -6.09
C GLU A 55 12.00 -3.77 -5.52
N GLU A 56 11.00 -3.11 -6.11
CA GLU A 56 10.46 -1.83 -5.60
C GLU A 56 9.91 -1.94 -4.17
N ILE A 57 9.33 -3.09 -3.83
CA ILE A 57 8.68 -3.32 -2.54
C ILE A 57 9.54 -4.12 -1.56
N LYS A 58 10.77 -4.45 -1.94
CA LYS A 58 11.68 -5.26 -1.13
C LYS A 58 12.08 -4.56 0.15
N GLY A 59 12.06 -5.30 1.26
CA GLY A 59 12.41 -4.80 2.59
C GLY A 59 11.42 -3.76 3.15
N LYS A 60 10.27 -3.54 2.48
CA LYS A 60 9.20 -2.71 3.01
C LYS A 60 8.36 -3.50 4.01
N THR A 61 7.77 -2.80 4.96
CA THR A 61 6.80 -3.35 5.89
C THR A 61 5.38 -3.25 5.32
N GLU A 62 4.43 -3.97 5.91
CA GLU A 62 3.01 -3.79 5.58
C GLU A 62 2.53 -2.35 5.90
N MET A 63 3.13 -1.69 6.91
CA MET A 63 2.83 -0.29 7.25
C MET A 63 3.26 0.65 6.13
N ASP A 64 4.44 0.45 5.55
CA ASP A 64 4.91 1.28 4.42
C ASP A 64 3.96 1.20 3.24
N ALA A 65 3.50 -0.03 2.91
CA ALA A 65 2.53 -0.25 1.84
C ALA A 65 1.17 0.41 2.14
N MET A 66 0.68 0.30 3.38
CA MET A 66 -0.58 0.93 3.79
C MET A 66 -0.50 2.46 3.70
N VAL A 67 0.59 3.05 4.17
CA VAL A 67 0.81 4.50 4.09
C VAL A 67 0.88 4.95 2.62
N ALA A 68 1.63 4.24 1.77
CA ALA A 68 1.71 4.55 0.35
C ALA A 68 0.34 4.52 -0.34
N TYR A 69 -0.49 3.52 -0.03
CA TYR A 69 -1.87 3.44 -0.53
C TYR A 69 -2.71 4.64 -0.05
N LEU A 70 -2.69 4.95 1.25
CA LEU A 70 -3.47 6.07 1.80
C LEU A 70 -3.06 7.43 1.23
N GLN A 71 -1.76 7.62 0.93
CA GLN A 71 -1.25 8.85 0.31
C GLN A 71 -1.64 9.01 -1.16
N SER A 72 -1.98 7.92 -1.87
CA SER A 72 -2.42 8.00 -3.26
C SER A 72 -3.91 8.34 -3.40
N LEU A 73 -4.72 8.06 -2.38
CA LEU A 73 -6.16 8.27 -2.43
C LEU A 73 -6.53 9.74 -2.69
N GLY A 74 -7.32 9.97 -3.76
CA GLY A 74 -7.83 11.29 -4.12
C GLY A 74 -6.84 12.23 -4.81
N THR A 75 -5.59 11.81 -5.07
CA THR A 75 -4.60 12.66 -5.76
C THR A 75 -4.78 12.67 -7.27
N ALA A 76 -5.20 11.55 -7.87
CA ALA A 76 -5.44 11.43 -9.30
C ALA A 76 -6.43 12.47 -9.86
N LEU A 77 -7.49 12.78 -9.10
CA LEU A 77 -8.52 13.77 -9.47
C LEU A 77 -8.09 15.22 -9.21
N LYS A 78 -7.13 15.47 -8.31
CA LYS A 78 -6.63 16.83 -8.03
C LYS A 78 -5.67 17.32 -9.09
N SER A 79 -5.01 16.42 -9.83
CA SER A 79 -4.12 16.78 -10.94
C SER A 79 -4.86 17.18 -12.23
N THR A 80 -6.15 16.86 -12.31
CA THR A 80 -7.08 17.29 -13.36
C THR A 80 -7.85 18.52 -12.89
N ARG A 81 -7.19 19.69 -12.89
CA ARG A 81 -7.85 20.99 -12.78
C ARG A 81 -7.29 21.93 -13.83
#